data_AF-A0A7C3LMV8-F1
#
_entry.id   AF-A0A7C3LMV8-F1
#
_cell.length_a   1.000
_cell.length_b   1.000
_cell.length_c   1.000
_cell.angle_alpha   90.00
_cell.angle_beta   90.00
_cell.angle_gamma   90.00
#
_symmetry.space_group_name_H-M   'P 1'
#
loop_
_entity.id
_entity.type
_entity.pdbx_description
1 polymer ?
#
loop_
_entity_poly.entity_id
_entity_poly.type
_entity_poly.pdbx_seq_one_letter_code
_entity_poly.pdbx_strand_id
1 'polypeptide(L)'
;MAPLIYKIADTDDEFEQIFRLNYRTFTEEIPQNQPNPEKRRVDKFHAENTYLICLEDGQLLGMLAMRDKRPFSLDEKFENLDSYLPPFTSICEIRLLAVEPDKRSTRILEG
;
A
#
# COMPACT_ATOMS: atom_id res chain seq x y z
N MET A 1 -11.93 -22.98 5.42
CA MET A 1 -11.29 -21.68 5.18
C MET A 1 -10.08 -21.96 4.30
N ALA A 2 -9.96 -21.20 3.21
CA ALA A 2 -8.77 -21.29 2.39
C ALA A 2 -7.56 -20.75 3.15
N PRO A 3 -6.33 -21.21 2.84
CA PRO A 3 -5.14 -20.69 3.48
C PRO A 3 -4.90 -19.23 3.08
N LEU A 4 -4.44 -18.42 4.02
CA LEU A 4 -3.90 -17.09 3.74
C LEU A 4 -2.52 -17.23 3.10
N ILE A 5 -2.28 -16.48 2.03
CA ILE A 5 -1.02 -16.46 1.30
C ILE A 5 -0.43 -15.06 1.42
N TYR A 6 0.76 -14.97 1.99
CA TYR A 6 1.52 -13.73 2.11
C TYR A 6 2.66 -13.74 1.10
N LYS A 7 2.74 -12.72 0.25
CA LYS A 7 3.79 -12.61 -0.77
C LYS A 7 4.04 -11.17 -1.18
N ILE A 8 5.08 -10.99 -1.99
CA ILE A 8 5.28 -9.77 -2.77
C ILE A 8 4.41 -9.89 -4.03
N ALA A 9 3.64 -8.85 -4.36
CA ALA A 9 2.84 -8.84 -5.59
C ALA A 9 3.75 -8.87 -6.83
N ASP A 10 3.45 -9.74 -7.78
CA ASP A 10 4.24 -9.96 -8.99
C ASP A 10 3.41 -10.22 -10.26
N THR A 11 2.07 -10.15 -10.16
CA THR A 11 1.17 -10.32 -11.30
C THR A 11 0.31 -9.08 -11.57
N ASP A 12 -0.09 -8.91 -12.84
CA ASP A 12 -0.98 -7.81 -13.25
C ASP A 12 -2.34 -7.85 -12.54
N ASP A 13 -2.86 -9.05 -12.25
CA ASP A 13 -4.12 -9.22 -11.51
C ASP A 13 -3.99 -8.74 -10.06
N GLU A 14 -2.91 -9.10 -9.36
CA GLU A 14 -2.64 -8.61 -8.01
C GLU A 14 -2.49 -7.09 -7.99
N PHE A 15 -1.78 -6.50 -8.96
CA PHE A 15 -1.65 -5.06 -9.06
C PHE A 15 -3.01 -4.38 -9.31
N GLU A 16 -3.85 -4.95 -10.15
CA GLU A 16 -5.19 -4.43 -10.39
C GLU A 16 -6.07 -4.46 -9.13
N GLN A 17 -6.01 -5.56 -8.37
CA GLN A 17 -6.68 -5.66 -7.07
C GLN A 17 -6.15 -4.60 -6.07
N ILE A 18 -4.84 -4.38 -6.02
CA ILE A 18 -4.22 -3.32 -5.20
C ILE A 18 -4.76 -1.95 -5.61
N PHE A 19 -4.86 -1.63 -6.90
CA PHE A 19 -5.33 -0.32 -7.35
C PHE A 19 -6.79 -0.06 -6.99
N ARG A 20 -7.63 -1.10 -7.00
CA ARG A 20 -9.04 -1.01 -6.60
C ARG A 20 -9.19 -0.89 -5.09
N LEU A 21 -8.39 -1.63 -4.31
CA LEU A 21 -8.37 -1.52 -2.85
C LEU A 21 -7.88 -0.13 -2.41
N ASN A 22 -6.84 0.38 -3.06
CA ASN A 22 -6.35 1.75 -2.85
C ASN A 22 -7.40 2.80 -3.17
N TYR A 23 -8.18 2.61 -4.25
CA TYR A 23 -9.27 3.53 -4.60
C TYR A 23 -10.35 3.53 -3.52
N ARG A 24 -10.86 2.36 -3.13
CA ARG A 24 -11.87 2.24 -2.07
C ARG A 24 -11.37 2.89 -0.77
N THR A 25 -10.14 2.60 -0.37
CA THR A 25 -9.57 3.09 0.91
C THR A 25 -9.27 4.60 0.89
N PHE A 26 -8.52 5.08 -0.11
CA PHE A 26 -7.95 6.45 -0.12
C PHE A 26 -8.71 7.44 -1.00
N THR A 27 -9.84 7.04 -1.56
CA THR A 27 -10.74 7.92 -2.32
C THR A 27 -12.17 7.87 -1.77
N GLU A 28 -12.73 6.68 -1.58
CA GLU A 28 -14.13 6.54 -1.13
C GLU A 28 -14.27 6.62 0.40
N GLU A 29 -13.46 5.86 1.15
CA GLU A 29 -13.54 5.82 2.61
C GLU A 29 -12.81 7.00 3.28
N ILE A 30 -11.57 7.26 2.85
CA ILE A 30 -10.75 8.36 3.33
C ILE A 30 -10.58 9.32 2.16
N PRO A 31 -11.31 10.45 2.11
CA PRO A 31 -11.38 11.33 0.92
C PRO A 31 -10.12 12.20 0.77
N GLN A 32 -8.96 11.57 0.73
CA GLN A 32 -7.67 12.22 0.49
C GLN A 32 -7.47 12.56 -0.99
N ASN A 33 -8.29 12.00 -1.88
CA ASN A 33 -8.11 12.08 -3.32
C ASN A 33 -9.43 12.20 -4.07
N GLN A 34 -9.36 12.69 -5.30
CA GLN A 34 -10.53 12.85 -6.15
C GLN A 34 -10.99 11.50 -6.75
N PRO A 35 -12.31 11.28 -6.85
CA PRO A 35 -12.87 10.11 -7.54
C PRO A 35 -12.58 10.16 -9.05
N ASN A 36 -12.54 8.98 -9.66
CA ASN A 36 -12.35 8.80 -11.10
C ASN A 36 -13.29 7.71 -11.63
N PRO A 37 -13.69 7.75 -12.91
CA PRO A 37 -14.65 6.80 -13.47
C PRO A 37 -14.13 5.36 -13.51
N GLU A 38 -12.81 5.15 -13.54
CA GLU A 38 -12.19 3.82 -13.56
C GLU A 38 -12.27 3.11 -12.20
N LYS A 39 -12.59 3.83 -11.13
CA LYS A 39 -12.56 3.35 -9.73
C LYS A 39 -11.24 2.65 -9.39
N ARG A 40 -10.15 3.23 -9.90
CA ARG A 40 -8.81 2.68 -9.84
C ARG A 40 -7.85 3.74 -9.37
N ARG A 41 -6.92 3.36 -8.49
CA ARG A 41 -5.90 4.28 -7.97
C ARG A 41 -4.51 3.67 -8.07
N VAL A 42 -3.76 4.12 -9.08
CA VAL A 42 -2.35 3.80 -9.23
C VAL A 42 -1.54 4.82 -8.42
N ASP A 43 -0.71 4.33 -7.51
CA ASP A 43 0.20 5.20 -6.78
C ASP A 43 1.27 5.77 -7.72
N LYS A 44 1.65 7.03 -7.52
CA LYS A 44 2.64 7.69 -8.37
C LYS A 44 4.02 7.01 -8.36
N PHE A 45 4.32 6.24 -7.31
CA PHE A 45 5.55 5.49 -7.16
C PHE A 45 5.40 4.01 -7.51
N HIS A 46 4.29 3.60 -8.13
CA HIS A 46 3.98 2.19 -8.42
C HIS A 46 5.16 1.41 -9.05
N ALA A 47 5.85 2.00 -10.03
CA ALA A 47 6.97 1.36 -10.73
C ALA A 47 8.19 1.03 -9.83
N GLU A 48 8.27 1.62 -8.64
CA GLU A 48 9.35 1.44 -7.68
C GLU A 48 8.86 0.90 -6.34
N ASN A 49 7.55 0.79 -6.14
CA ASN A 49 6.97 0.24 -4.93
C ASN A 49 7.10 -1.27 -4.93
N THR A 50 7.50 -1.83 -3.80
CA THR A 50 7.30 -3.24 -3.49
C THR A 50 6.01 -3.36 -2.68
N TYR A 51 5.07 -4.18 -3.15
CA TYR A 51 3.80 -4.40 -2.44
C TYR A 51 3.85 -5.73 -1.70
N LEU A 52 3.70 -5.70 -0.37
CA LEU A 52 3.43 -6.92 0.41
C LEU A 52 1.92 -7.10 0.46
N ILE A 53 1.45 -8.30 0.10
CA ILE A 53 0.03 -8.62 -0.03
C ILE A 53 -0.35 -9.86 0.79
N CYS A 54 -1.61 -9.88 1.22
CA CYS A 54 -2.27 -11.07 1.78
C CYS A 54 -3.43 -11.47 0.86
N LEU A 55 -3.42 -12.72 0.39
CA LEU A 55 -4.44 -13.29 -0.48
C LEU A 55 -5.20 -14.44 0.23
N GLU A 56 -6.48 -14.61 -0.11
CA GLU A 56 -7.30 -15.78 0.21
C GLU A 56 -8.00 -16.23 -1.09
N ASP A 57 -7.74 -17.45 -1.58
CA ASP A 57 -8.26 -17.93 -2.88
C ASP A 57 -8.02 -16.96 -4.06
N GLY A 58 -6.86 -16.30 -4.07
CA GLY A 58 -6.49 -15.31 -5.09
C GLY A 58 -7.14 -13.93 -4.92
N GLN A 59 -7.96 -13.72 -3.89
CA GLN A 59 -8.54 -12.43 -3.55
C GLN A 59 -7.66 -11.66 -2.56
N LEU A 60 -7.37 -10.40 -2.87
CA LEU A 60 -6.60 -9.50 -2.02
C LEU A 60 -7.40 -9.08 -0.79
N LEU A 61 -6.91 -9.47 0.39
CA LEU A 61 -7.50 -9.09 1.67
C LEU A 61 -6.83 -7.86 2.30
N GLY A 62 -5.58 -7.61 1.97
CA GLY A 62 -4.84 -6.46 2.46
C GLY A 62 -3.47 -6.33 1.82
N MET A 63 -2.93 -5.11 1.88
CA MET A 63 -1.64 -4.78 1.33
C MET A 63 -0.97 -3.62 2.06
N LEU A 64 0.35 -3.54 1.91
CA LEU A 64 1.16 -2.37 2.22
C LEU A 64 2.19 -2.15 1.12
N ALA A 65 2.56 -0.90 0.89
CA ALA A 65 3.62 -0.54 -0.05
C ALA A 65 4.90 -0.17 0.70
N MET A 66 6.03 -0.60 0.16
CA MET A 66 7.37 -0.25 0.63
C MET A 66 8.16 0.41 -0.49
N ARG A 67 8.95 1.41 -0.12
CA ARG A 67 9.87 2.10 -1.04
C ARG A 67 11.16 2.44 -0.31
N ASP A 68 12.30 2.09 -0.90
CA ASP A 68 13.64 2.38 -0.37
C ASP A 68 14.36 3.47 -1.18
N LYS A 69 13.71 4.02 -2.22
CA LYS A 69 14.25 5.08 -3.08
C LYS A 69 13.64 6.45 -2.77
N ARG A 70 14.50 7.43 -2.55
CA ARG A 70 14.11 8.84 -2.46
C ARG A 70 13.77 9.40 -3.86
N PRO A 71 12.91 10.43 -3.97
CA PRO A 71 12.14 11.04 -2.88
C PRO A 71 10.99 10.14 -2.40
N PHE A 72 10.69 10.23 -1.11
CA PHE A 72 9.55 9.64 -0.41
C PHE A 72 8.36 10.60 -0.43
N SER A 73 7.15 10.11 -0.11
CA SER A 73 6.01 11.02 0.04
C SER A 73 6.14 11.98 1.21
N LEU A 74 6.88 11.56 2.24
CA LEU A 74 7.19 12.44 3.37
C LEU A 74 8.16 13.57 2.97
N ASP A 75 9.05 13.37 2.00
CA ASP A 75 9.95 14.46 1.55
C ASP A 75 9.19 15.63 0.94
N GLU A 76 8.02 15.38 0.37
CA GLU A 76 7.17 16.45 -0.17
C GLU A 76 6.34 17.15 0.91
N LYS A 77 6.23 16.56 2.11
CA LYS A 77 5.43 17.09 3.22
C LYS A 77 6.26 17.86 4.23
N PHE A 78 7.58 17.70 4.21
CA PHE A 78 8.50 18.29 5.16
C PHE A 78 9.72 18.85 4.45
N GLU A 79 10.07 20.11 4.71
CA GLU A 79 11.25 20.76 4.10
C GLU A 79 12.59 20.09 4.48
N ASN A 80 12.67 19.52 5.69
CA ASN A 80 13.87 18.85 6.18
C ASN A 80 13.48 17.59 6.98
N LEU A 81 12.99 16.57 6.28
CA LEU A 81 12.57 15.31 6.92
C LEU A 81 13.69 14.67 7.75
N ASP A 82 14.94 14.75 7.28
CA ASP A 82 16.09 14.14 7.94
C ASP A 82 16.34 14.72 9.35
N SER A 83 15.91 15.95 9.63
CA SER A 83 16.00 16.54 10.98
C SER A 83 15.15 15.84 12.04
N TYR A 84 14.14 15.06 11.61
CA TYR A 84 13.26 14.29 12.49
C TYR A 84 13.72 12.84 12.69
N LEU A 85 14.74 12.41 11.97
CA LEU A 85 15.17 11.02 11.95
C LEU A 85 16.44 10.82 12.80
N PRO A 86 16.55 9.71 13.55
CA PRO A 86 17.81 9.34 14.18
C PRO A 86 18.87 9.05 13.10
N PRO A 87 20.18 9.02 13.42
CA PRO A 87 21.21 8.64 12.46
C PRO A 87 20.91 7.28 11.80
N PHE A 88 20.97 7.22 10.47
CA PHE A 88 20.67 6.03 9.68
C PHE A 88 21.68 5.84 8.54
N THR A 89 21.85 4.59 8.09
CA THR A 89 22.67 4.25 6.90
C THR A 89 21.81 3.84 5.70
N SER A 90 20.58 3.41 5.95
CA SER A 90 19.57 3.07 4.97
C SER A 90 18.19 3.42 5.52
N ILE A 91 17.24 3.68 4.62
CA ILE A 91 15.89 4.10 5.00
C ILE A 91 14.86 3.48 4.06
N CYS A 92 13.69 3.13 4.59
CA CYS A 92 12.56 2.62 3.84
C CYS A 92 11.28 3.31 4.31
N GLU A 93 10.46 3.78 3.36
CA GLU A 93 9.15 4.33 3.61
C GLU A 93 8.10 3.20 3.53
N ILE A 94 7.42 2.95 4.65
CA ILE A 94 6.22 2.10 4.69
C ILE A 94 5.00 2.99 4.46
N ARG A 95 4.14 2.59 3.53
CA ARG A 95 3.04 3.43 3.03
C ARG A 95 1.82 2.61 2.67
N LEU A 96 0.72 3.34 2.43
CA LEU A 96 -0.51 2.81 1.82
C LEU A 96 -0.94 1.51 2.49
N LEU A 97 -1.20 1.55 3.80
CA LEU A 97 -1.77 0.39 4.47
C LEU A 97 -3.27 0.33 4.14
N ALA A 98 -3.72 -0.75 3.49
CA ALA A 98 -5.14 -0.98 3.23
C ALA A 98 -5.51 -2.43 3.50
N VAL A 99 -6.67 -2.64 4.12
CA VAL A 99 -7.24 -3.94 4.44
C VAL A 99 -8.72 -3.90 4.11
N GLU A 100 -9.24 -4.98 3.52
CA GLU A 100 -10.66 -5.16 3.23
C GLU A 100 -11.49 -4.90 4.51
N PRO A 101 -12.58 -4.12 4.44
CA PRO A 101 -13.33 -3.69 5.62
C PRO A 101 -13.75 -4.83 6.56
N ASP A 102 -14.18 -5.96 6.00
CA ASP A 102 -14.63 -7.15 6.75
C ASP A 102 -13.47 -7.94 7.38
N LYS A 103 -12.22 -7.64 7.01
CA LYS A 103 -11.03 -8.33 7.53
C LYS A 103 -10.16 -7.49 8.47
N ARG A 104 -10.46 -6.20 8.68
CA ARG A 104 -9.65 -5.24 9.49
C ARG A 104 -9.40 -5.63 10.95
N SER A 105 -10.29 -6.43 11.54
CA SER A 105 -10.14 -6.93 12.92
C SER A 105 -9.57 -8.35 12.99
N THR A 106 -8.93 -8.81 11.92
CA THR A 106 -8.33 -10.14 11.82
C THR A 106 -6.83 -10.03 11.54
N ARG A 107 -6.11 -11.16 11.48
CA ARG A 107 -4.66 -11.20 11.30
C ARG A 107 -4.24 -11.21 9.82
N ILE A 108 -4.73 -10.23 9.05
CA ILE A 108 -4.33 -10.05 7.64
C ILE A 108 -2.95 -9.41 7.51
N LEU A 109 -2.46 -8.75 8.56
CA LEU A 109 -1.10 -8.25 8.67
C LEU A 109 -0.43 -8.98 9.83
N GLU A 110 0.51 -9.85 9.51
CA GLU A 110 1.36 -10.52 10.49
C GLU A 110 2.81 -10.04 10.29
N GLY A 111 3.52 -9.82 11.39
CA GLY A 111 4.89 -9.29 11.41
C GLY A 111 5.77 -10.03 12.41
#